data_AF-A0A669E6E7-F1
#
_entry.id   AF-A0A669E6E7-F1
#
_cell.length_a   1.000
_cell.length_b   1.000
_cell.length_c   1.000
_cell.angle_alpha   90.00
_cell.angle_beta   90.00
_cell.angle_gamma   90.00
#
_symmetry.space_group_name_H-M   'P 1'
#
loop_
_entity.id
_entity.type
_entity.pdbx_description
1 polymer ?
#
loop_
_entity_poly.entity_id
_entity_poly.type
_entity_poly.pdbx_seq_one_letter_code
_entity_poly.pdbx_strand_id
1 'polypeptide(L)'
;MLFLCLSQTELAEVWVQQQTDDWYSVTPQQHEDPNGGDSNAYRTLRSSSGHTRVSRAVLGGGLSISTLPNNMTRVVEDSGKYYTWRIFGPENQRAENLWIDMNDVRHGQVRVHGILSNSYKQAVPVALSFDFPFYGHYLRQITIATGGFIFTGDITHRMLTATQYIAPLMANFDPSYSKESTVQYLDNGEVFVVQWEHVRIPGKESVGGFTFQVALYKTGTITFSYRDIPLSVDVISSAEHPVKAGLSDAFMVMSPSSQSADLPQQMIYEYHRVEIDVTKITNYSAVEFTPLPTCLLHDSCELCLSASQTSGCSWCHVLQRCSDGMDRHRQEWLDYDLLLLLDAFQRRKSYWPSLKFQKQESGYTEVEGGGHEKDSIVEAGPC
;
A
#
# COMPACT_ATOMS: atom_id res chain seq x y z
N MET A 1 -41.03 -9.22 -32.10
CA MET A 1 -41.11 -7.96 -31.34
C MET A 1 -39.85 -7.84 -30.49
N LEU A 2 -38.70 -7.52 -31.10
CA LEU A 2 -38.00 -6.24 -30.90
C LEU A 2 -38.75 -5.22 -30.03
N PHE A 3 -38.18 -4.89 -28.86
CA PHE A 3 -38.40 -3.62 -28.18
C PHE A 3 -37.06 -2.87 -28.15
N LEU A 4 -36.98 -1.89 -29.04
CA LEU A 4 -36.04 -0.78 -29.02
C LEU A 4 -36.60 0.28 -28.06
N CYS A 5 -35.79 0.78 -27.14
CA CYS A 5 -36.02 2.09 -26.53
C CYS A 5 -34.77 2.95 -26.76
N LEU A 6 -34.89 3.85 -27.73
CA LEU A 6 -34.04 5.01 -27.93
C LEU A 6 -34.62 6.16 -27.08
N SER A 7 -33.76 6.91 -26.40
CA SER A 7 -34.01 8.31 -26.07
C SER A 7 -32.72 9.10 -26.30
N GLN A 8 -32.76 9.97 -27.31
CA GLN A 8 -31.80 11.05 -27.53
C GLN A 8 -32.39 12.38 -27.01
N THR A 9 -31.51 13.38 -26.95
CA THR A 9 -31.69 14.84 -26.69
C THR A 9 -31.52 15.25 -25.23
N GLU A 10 -30.75 16.27 -24.85
CA GLU A 10 -29.97 17.29 -25.59
C GLU A 10 -28.94 17.96 -24.65
N LEU A 11 -28.02 18.71 -25.27
CA LEU A 11 -26.85 19.41 -24.72
C LEU A 11 -27.19 20.48 -23.66
N ALA A 12 -26.37 20.55 -22.62
CA ALA A 12 -26.20 21.75 -21.80
C ALA A 12 -24.71 22.10 -21.72
N GLU A 13 -24.31 23.19 -22.38
CA GLU A 13 -23.09 23.93 -22.08
C GLU A 13 -23.18 24.48 -20.65
N VAL A 14 -22.20 24.18 -19.80
CA VAL A 14 -21.99 24.94 -18.56
C VAL A 14 -20.51 25.21 -18.36
N TRP A 15 -20.25 26.45 -18.01
CA TRP A 15 -19.00 27.17 -17.93
C TRP A 15 -17.95 26.54 -16.99
N VAL A 16 -16.70 26.67 -17.44
CA VAL A 16 -15.48 26.50 -16.65
C VAL A 16 -15.49 27.50 -15.49
N GLN A 17 -15.40 26.99 -14.26
CA GLN A 17 -15.07 27.80 -13.10
C GLN A 17 -13.85 27.20 -12.41
N GLN A 18 -12.76 27.95 -12.51
CA GLN A 18 -11.44 27.71 -11.95
C GLN A 18 -11.56 27.68 -10.42
N GLN A 19 -11.47 26.50 -9.83
CA GLN A 19 -11.46 26.33 -8.39
C GLN A 19 -10.01 26.14 -7.94
N THR A 20 -9.50 27.17 -7.29
CA THR A 20 -8.25 27.18 -6.53
C THR A 20 -8.45 26.29 -5.30
N ASP A 21 -7.84 25.11 -5.29
CA ASP A 21 -7.80 24.25 -4.11
C ASP A 21 -6.52 24.50 -3.32
N ASP A 22 -6.71 24.70 -2.02
CA ASP A 22 -5.71 24.98 -0.98
C ASP A 22 -4.70 23.84 -0.85
N TRP A 23 -3.41 24.19 -0.95
CA TRP A 23 -2.29 23.24 -0.86
C TRP A 23 -1.67 23.28 0.53
N TYR A 24 -1.42 22.11 1.11
CA TYR A 24 -0.72 21.97 2.39
C TYR A 24 0.79 22.08 2.20
N SER A 25 1.35 23.22 2.64
CA SER A 25 2.77 23.39 2.90
C SER A 25 3.16 22.70 4.21
N VAL A 26 4.12 21.78 4.20
CA VAL A 26 4.76 21.29 5.43
C VAL A 26 5.84 22.31 5.82
N THR A 27 5.54 23.17 6.79
CA THR A 27 6.50 24.13 7.35
C THR A 27 7.57 23.39 8.16
N PRO A 28 8.88 23.58 7.91
CA PRO A 28 9.93 23.09 8.80
C PRO A 28 9.98 23.93 10.08
N GLN A 29 10.01 23.29 11.24
CA GLN A 29 10.33 23.95 12.52
C GLN A 29 11.74 24.55 12.44
N GLN A 30 11.82 25.88 12.50
CA GLN A 30 13.07 26.60 12.72
C GLN A 30 13.38 26.61 14.22
N HIS A 31 14.66 26.44 14.51
CA HIS A 31 15.32 26.61 15.81
C HIS A 31 14.86 27.88 16.53
N GLU A 32 14.49 27.74 17.81
CA GLU A 32 14.38 28.85 18.76
C GLU A 32 15.71 29.08 19.48
N ASP A 33 16.06 30.35 19.64
CA ASP A 33 16.54 30.91 20.92
C ASP A 33 16.24 32.44 20.96
N PRO A 34 16.17 33.08 22.14
CA PRO A 34 14.98 33.86 22.51
C PRO A 34 15.25 35.37 22.68
N ASN A 35 14.22 36.22 22.44
CA ASN A 35 13.91 37.36 23.32
C ASN A 35 12.58 38.07 23.00
N GLY A 36 11.74 38.23 24.03
CA GLY A 36 11.05 39.47 24.40
C GLY A 36 9.81 39.97 23.62
N GLY A 37 8.66 39.98 24.32
CA GLY A 37 7.81 41.19 24.39
C GLY A 37 6.41 41.15 23.76
N ASP A 38 5.42 40.86 24.60
CA ASP A 38 4.09 41.50 24.76
C ASP A 38 3.12 41.78 23.59
N SER A 39 1.92 41.21 23.78
CA SER A 39 0.59 41.87 23.82
C SER A 39 -0.39 41.83 22.62
N ASN A 40 -1.49 41.11 22.85
CA ASN A 40 -2.92 41.41 22.58
C ASN A 40 -3.41 41.89 21.20
N ALA A 41 -4.31 41.12 20.59
CA ALA A 41 -5.63 41.63 20.16
C ALA A 41 -6.63 40.50 19.84
N TYR A 42 -7.80 40.59 20.48
CA TYR A 42 -9.01 39.80 20.29
C TYR A 42 -9.68 40.07 18.93
N ARG A 43 -10.27 39.03 18.29
CA ARG A 43 -11.61 39.17 17.68
C ARG A 43 -12.33 37.84 17.45
N THR A 44 -13.58 37.84 17.89
CA THR A 44 -14.51 36.71 18.02
C THR A 44 -15.38 36.56 16.76
N LEU A 45 -15.59 35.29 16.39
CA LEU A 45 -16.63 34.62 15.58
C LEU A 45 -17.62 35.42 14.70
N ARG A 46 -17.86 34.87 13.49
CA ARG A 46 -19.23 34.52 13.07
C ARG A 46 -19.27 33.32 12.10
N SER A 47 -20.12 32.36 12.46
CA SER A 47 -20.43 31.09 11.80
C SER A 47 -21.33 31.29 10.58
N SER A 48 -21.11 30.50 9.52
CA SER A 48 -22.08 30.20 8.47
C SER A 48 -21.90 28.75 8.03
N SER A 49 -22.87 27.93 8.38
CA SER A 49 -23.00 26.49 8.11
C SER A 49 -23.37 26.20 6.65
N GLY A 50 -22.60 25.35 5.98
CA GLY A 50 -22.96 24.70 4.71
C GLY A 50 -22.40 23.27 4.70
N HIS A 51 -23.28 22.30 4.47
CA HIS A 51 -22.98 20.86 4.51
C HIS A 51 -22.03 20.43 3.39
N THR A 52 -20.86 19.89 3.75
CA THR A 52 -19.92 19.24 2.82
C THR A 52 -19.59 17.83 3.34
N ARG A 53 -19.67 16.84 2.44
CA ARG A 53 -19.30 15.44 2.69
C ARG A 53 -17.87 15.36 3.24
N VAL A 54 -17.74 14.76 4.43
CA VAL A 54 -16.49 14.62 5.17
C VAL A 54 -15.69 13.46 4.58
N SER A 55 -14.64 13.76 3.81
CA SER A 55 -13.48 12.87 3.72
C SER A 55 -12.75 12.96 5.06
N ARG A 56 -12.69 11.84 5.77
CA ARG A 56 -12.23 11.77 7.16
C ARG A 56 -10.71 11.95 7.24
N ALA A 57 -10.25 13.19 7.38
CA ALA A 57 -8.88 13.45 7.82
C ALA A 57 -8.76 13.02 9.30
N VAL A 58 -7.88 12.07 9.59
CA VAL A 58 -7.57 11.68 10.97
C VAL A 58 -6.57 12.70 11.53
N LEU A 59 -7.09 13.59 12.40
CA LEU A 59 -6.28 14.37 13.31
C LEU A 59 -5.74 13.44 14.42
N GLY A 60 -4.43 13.21 14.41
CA GLY A 60 -3.66 12.96 15.64
C GLY A 60 -3.84 11.62 16.37
N GLY A 61 -4.04 10.50 15.66
CA GLY A 61 -3.86 9.17 16.25
C GLY A 61 -2.41 8.71 16.16
N GLY A 62 -1.84 8.18 17.25
CA GLY A 62 -0.50 7.58 17.23
C GLY A 62 -0.45 6.37 16.29
N LEU A 63 0.47 6.38 15.33
CA LEU A 63 0.74 5.25 14.44
C LEU A 63 2.06 4.60 14.83
N SER A 64 2.02 3.30 15.05
CA SER A 64 3.20 2.45 15.28
C SER A 64 3.38 1.50 14.11
N ILE A 65 4.62 1.42 13.62
CA ILE A 65 5.03 0.41 12.64
C ILE A 65 5.61 -0.75 13.44
N SER A 66 5.04 -1.94 13.26
CA SER A 66 5.54 -3.15 13.90
C SER A 66 5.63 -4.26 12.88
N THR A 67 6.78 -4.92 12.83
CA THR A 67 6.87 -6.27 12.27
C THR A 67 6.17 -7.21 13.25
N LEU A 68 5.34 -8.14 12.75
CA LEU A 68 4.62 -9.08 13.62
C LEU A 68 5.58 -9.82 14.58
N PRO A 69 5.25 -9.96 15.88
CA PRO A 69 6.13 -10.61 16.86
C PRO A 69 6.40 -12.08 16.54
N ASN A 70 7.61 -12.53 16.89
CA ASN A 70 8.27 -13.80 16.53
C ASN A 70 7.65 -15.09 17.13
N ASN A 71 6.32 -15.22 17.11
CA ASN A 71 5.68 -16.52 17.27
C ASN A 71 4.65 -16.83 16.17
N MET A 72 4.46 -15.95 15.18
CA MET A 72 3.64 -16.24 14.00
C MET A 72 4.08 -15.55 12.68
N THR A 73 5.30 -15.04 12.56
CA THR A 73 5.81 -14.52 11.28
C THR A 73 7.30 -14.72 11.13
N ARG A 74 7.63 -15.53 10.14
CA ARG A 74 8.91 -15.50 9.43
C ARG A 74 9.01 -14.11 8.79
N VAL A 75 10.08 -13.36 9.03
CA VAL A 75 10.48 -12.33 8.06
C VAL A 75 10.80 -13.11 6.80
N VAL A 76 9.89 -13.05 5.84
CA VAL A 76 10.00 -13.82 4.61
C VAL A 76 10.87 -13.02 3.66
N GLU A 77 12.18 -13.17 3.81
CA GLU A 77 13.11 -12.84 2.73
C GLU A 77 12.82 -13.81 1.56
N ASP A 78 12.25 -13.25 0.49
CA ASP A 78 12.04 -13.84 -0.83
C ASP A 78 11.46 -15.27 -0.86
N SER A 79 10.25 -15.47 -0.32
CA SER A 79 9.53 -16.75 -0.47
C SER A 79 9.11 -17.08 -1.90
N GLY A 80 9.21 -16.13 -2.84
CA GLY A 80 8.56 -16.25 -4.14
C GLY A 80 7.05 -16.47 -4.02
N LYS A 81 6.38 -15.84 -3.04
CA LYS A 81 4.93 -16.01 -2.81
C LYS A 81 4.06 -15.13 -3.70
N TYR A 82 4.43 -13.86 -3.86
CA TYR A 82 3.64 -12.89 -4.64
C TYR A 82 4.28 -12.49 -5.96
N TYR A 83 5.61 -12.50 -6.03
CA TYR A 83 6.37 -12.18 -7.23
C TYR A 83 7.58 -13.10 -7.35
N THR A 84 7.98 -13.37 -8.59
CA THR A 84 9.36 -13.76 -8.91
C THR A 84 10.05 -12.60 -9.61
N TRP A 85 11.36 -12.50 -9.51
CA TRP A 85 12.09 -11.38 -10.10
C TRP A 85 13.42 -11.79 -10.72
N ARG A 86 13.90 -11.00 -11.67
CA ARG A 86 15.18 -11.19 -12.36
C ARG A 86 15.86 -9.85 -12.55
N ILE A 87 17.20 -9.86 -12.46
CA ILE A 87 18.04 -8.70 -12.70
C ILE A 87 18.84 -8.88 -13.98
N PHE A 88 18.93 -7.81 -14.77
CA PHE A 88 19.65 -7.74 -16.03
C PHE A 88 20.73 -6.67 -15.91
N GLY A 89 21.98 -7.07 -16.12
CA GLY A 89 23.12 -6.15 -16.15
C GLY A 89 23.22 -5.40 -17.48
N PRO A 90 24.17 -4.45 -17.60
CA PRO A 90 24.35 -3.58 -18.77
C PRO A 90 24.64 -4.33 -20.08
N GLU A 91 25.27 -5.50 -20.02
CA GLU A 91 25.59 -6.30 -21.21
C GLU A 91 24.38 -7.09 -21.75
N ASN A 92 23.25 -7.09 -21.03
CA ASN A 92 22.08 -7.86 -21.42
C ASN A 92 21.12 -6.98 -22.24
N GLN A 93 20.90 -7.34 -23.51
CA GLN A 93 19.97 -6.65 -24.41
C GLN A 93 18.56 -6.49 -23.82
N ARG A 94 18.15 -7.39 -22.91
CA ARG A 94 16.86 -7.28 -22.23
C ARG A 94 16.76 -6.02 -21.36
N ALA A 95 17.85 -5.55 -20.76
CA ALA A 95 17.84 -4.32 -19.97
C ALA A 95 17.47 -3.10 -20.82
N GLU A 96 18.00 -3.02 -22.05
CA GLU A 96 17.65 -1.96 -23.00
C GLU A 96 16.18 -2.06 -23.45
N ASN A 97 15.69 -3.27 -23.72
CA ASN A 97 14.31 -3.49 -24.15
C ASN A 97 13.26 -3.14 -23.08
N LEU A 98 13.66 -3.16 -21.80
CA LEU A 98 12.79 -2.77 -20.68
C LEU A 98 12.71 -1.26 -20.50
N TRP A 99 13.59 -0.48 -21.14
CA TRP A 99 13.54 0.97 -21.10
C TRP A 99 12.47 1.50 -22.06
N ILE A 100 11.51 2.25 -21.52
CA ILE A 100 10.50 2.95 -22.31
C ILE A 100 11.02 4.34 -22.69
N ASP A 101 11.03 4.66 -23.99
CA ASP A 101 11.37 5.99 -24.48
C ASP A 101 10.18 6.93 -24.30
N MET A 102 10.35 7.89 -23.39
CA MET A 102 9.35 8.93 -23.07
C MET A 102 9.16 9.93 -24.24
N ASN A 103 10.06 10.00 -25.22
CA ASN A 103 9.90 10.87 -26.38
C ASN A 103 9.12 10.23 -27.52
N ASP A 104 8.91 8.91 -27.48
CA ASP A 104 8.17 8.22 -28.54
C ASP A 104 6.66 8.43 -28.36
N VAL A 105 6.10 9.24 -29.24
CA VAL A 105 4.68 9.63 -29.27
C VAL A 105 3.75 8.41 -29.34
N ARG A 106 4.23 7.26 -29.81
CA ARG A 106 3.46 6.00 -29.84
C ARG A 106 3.11 5.48 -28.44
N HIS A 107 3.89 5.84 -27.42
CA HIS A 107 3.64 5.43 -26.03
C HIS A 107 2.59 6.30 -25.32
N GLY A 108 2.09 7.35 -25.95
CA GLY A 108 1.07 8.23 -25.39
C GLY A 108 1.63 9.59 -24.95
N GLN A 109 0.78 10.39 -24.31
CA GLN A 109 1.15 11.74 -23.88
C GLN A 109 1.91 11.70 -22.54
N VAL A 110 3.18 12.09 -22.56
CA VAL A 110 3.98 12.30 -21.34
C VAL A 110 3.51 13.55 -20.61
N ARG A 111 3.40 13.43 -19.28
CA ARG A 111 3.05 14.51 -18.37
C ARG A 111 4.21 14.79 -17.43
N VAL A 112 4.80 15.97 -17.58
CA VAL A 112 5.81 16.48 -16.63
C VAL A 112 5.08 17.09 -15.45
N HIS A 113 5.39 16.62 -14.24
CA HIS A 113 4.70 17.08 -13.04
C HIS A 113 5.44 18.26 -12.40
N GLY A 114 4.83 19.46 -12.43
CA GLY A 114 5.46 20.70 -11.93
C GLY A 114 5.92 20.65 -10.48
N ILE A 115 5.04 20.23 -9.55
CA ILE A 115 5.37 20.15 -8.10
C ILE A 115 6.47 19.12 -7.86
N LEU A 116 6.28 17.88 -8.31
CA LEU A 116 7.28 16.81 -8.14
C LEU A 116 8.63 17.15 -8.76
N SER A 117 8.68 17.94 -9.85
CA SER A 117 9.93 18.34 -10.49
C SER A 117 10.66 19.50 -9.79
N ASN A 118 10.00 20.21 -8.86
CA ASN A 118 10.54 21.44 -8.26
C ASN A 118 10.46 21.48 -6.73
N SER A 119 10.18 20.36 -6.07
CA SER A 119 9.94 20.34 -4.63
C SER A 119 10.54 19.12 -3.94
N TYR A 120 10.83 19.27 -2.66
CA TYR A 120 11.36 18.23 -1.80
C TYR A 120 10.25 17.58 -0.96
N LYS A 121 10.37 16.27 -0.72
CA LYS A 121 9.45 15.48 0.11
C LYS A 121 7.98 15.69 -0.27
N GLN A 122 7.72 15.73 -1.57
CA GLN A 122 6.36 15.81 -2.10
C GLN A 122 5.92 14.45 -2.63
N ALA A 123 4.62 14.24 -2.60
CA ALA A 123 4.00 13.09 -3.21
C ALA A 123 2.63 13.48 -3.77
N VAL A 124 2.28 12.97 -4.95
CA VAL A 124 1.05 13.33 -5.63
C VAL A 124 0.27 12.08 -6.04
N PRO A 125 -1.03 12.00 -5.72
CA PRO A 125 -1.88 10.93 -6.17
C PRO A 125 -2.13 11.01 -7.68
N VAL A 126 -2.08 9.85 -8.35
CA VAL A 126 -2.38 9.68 -9.77
C VAL A 126 -3.31 8.49 -9.94
N ALA A 127 -4.38 8.69 -10.73
CA ALA A 127 -5.30 7.62 -11.10
C ALA A 127 -4.74 6.87 -12.33
N LEU A 128 -4.76 5.55 -12.25
CA LEU A 128 -4.39 4.66 -13.35
C LEU A 128 -5.58 4.49 -14.30
N SER A 129 -5.29 4.33 -15.59
CA SER A 129 -6.30 4.06 -16.61
C SER A 129 -6.77 2.59 -16.63
N PHE A 130 -6.06 1.69 -15.93
CA PHE A 130 -6.36 0.27 -15.79
C PHE A 130 -6.26 -0.18 -14.32
N ASP A 131 -6.82 -1.35 -14.03
CA ASP A 131 -6.75 -1.99 -12.73
C ASP A 131 -5.42 -2.74 -12.64
N PHE A 132 -4.47 -2.19 -11.90
CA PHE A 132 -3.13 -2.77 -11.78
C PHE A 132 -3.09 -3.84 -10.69
N PRO A 133 -2.89 -5.12 -11.01
CA PRO A 133 -2.81 -6.16 -9.98
C PRO A 133 -1.49 -6.04 -9.21
N PHE A 134 -1.61 -5.88 -7.89
CA PHE A 134 -0.48 -5.75 -6.97
C PHE A 134 -0.76 -6.58 -5.72
N TYR A 135 0.07 -7.60 -5.42
CA TYR A 135 -0.11 -8.44 -4.22
C TYR A 135 -1.48 -9.16 -4.09
N GLY A 136 -2.21 -9.31 -5.19
CA GLY A 136 -3.49 -10.00 -5.24
C GLY A 136 -4.73 -9.09 -5.20
N HIS A 137 -4.56 -7.79 -5.03
CA HIS A 137 -5.65 -6.81 -5.20
C HIS A 137 -5.33 -5.85 -6.34
N TYR A 138 -6.36 -5.12 -6.78
CA TYR A 138 -6.23 -4.17 -7.87
C TYR A 138 -6.04 -2.75 -7.34
N LEU A 139 -5.04 -2.05 -7.84
CA LEU A 139 -4.80 -0.64 -7.59
C LEU A 139 -5.36 0.18 -8.75
N ARG A 140 -6.15 1.21 -8.42
CA ARG A 140 -6.62 2.22 -9.37
C ARG A 140 -6.03 3.60 -9.11
N GLN A 141 -5.51 3.82 -7.91
CA GLN A 141 -4.88 5.06 -7.50
C GLN A 141 -3.55 4.73 -6.83
N ILE A 142 -2.52 5.48 -7.22
CA ILE A 142 -1.18 5.37 -6.67
C ILE A 142 -0.69 6.77 -6.30
N THR A 143 0.40 6.88 -5.56
CA THR A 143 0.99 8.18 -5.21
C THR A 143 2.46 8.23 -5.60
N ILE A 144 2.83 9.10 -6.53
CA ILE A 144 4.22 9.27 -6.99
C ILE A 144 4.95 10.19 -6.01
N ALA A 145 6.10 9.77 -5.49
CA ALA A 145 6.90 10.57 -4.57
C ALA A 145 8.20 11.06 -5.21
N THR A 146 8.67 12.22 -4.78
CA THR A 146 9.94 12.82 -5.25
C THR A 146 11.16 11.98 -4.85
N GLY A 147 11.04 11.14 -3.82
CA GLY A 147 12.10 10.27 -3.32
C GLY A 147 12.37 9.01 -4.15
N GLY A 148 11.85 8.90 -5.38
CA GLY A 148 12.16 7.79 -6.29
C GLY A 148 11.32 6.52 -6.11
N PHE A 149 10.09 6.66 -5.61
CA PHE A 149 9.19 5.53 -5.38
C PHE A 149 7.72 5.91 -5.59
N ILE A 150 6.89 4.87 -5.71
CA ILE A 150 5.43 4.95 -5.72
C ILE A 150 4.91 4.40 -4.39
N PHE A 151 4.10 5.18 -3.70
CA PHE A 151 3.31 4.74 -2.56
C PHE A 151 2.01 4.11 -3.04
N THR A 152 1.67 2.94 -2.49
CA THR A 152 0.51 2.14 -2.92
C THR A 152 -0.58 2.01 -1.86
N GLY A 153 -0.41 2.60 -0.67
CA GLY A 153 -1.40 2.57 0.40
C GLY A 153 -2.51 3.62 0.20
N ASP A 154 -3.66 3.37 0.82
CA ASP A 154 -4.84 4.26 0.71
C ASP A 154 -4.74 5.48 1.64
N ILE A 155 -4.04 5.33 2.77
CA ILE A 155 -3.93 6.37 3.79
C ILE A 155 -2.55 7.03 3.68
N THR A 156 -2.54 8.28 3.21
CA THR A 156 -1.33 9.08 3.21
C THR A 156 -1.01 9.59 4.61
N HIS A 157 -0.05 8.95 5.31
CA HIS A 157 0.43 9.35 6.64
C HIS A 157 1.88 9.89 6.59
N ARG A 158 2.40 10.53 7.64
CA ARG A 158 3.82 11.00 7.73
C ARG A 158 4.87 9.92 7.45
N MET A 159 4.51 8.65 7.57
CA MET A 159 5.36 7.48 7.31
C MET A 159 5.00 6.77 5.99
N LEU A 160 4.66 7.53 4.93
CA LEU A 160 4.34 7.00 3.59
C LEU A 160 5.34 5.94 3.09
N THR A 161 6.60 6.05 3.48
CA THR A 161 7.73 5.32 2.89
C THR A 161 8.09 4.03 3.63
N ALA A 162 7.40 3.72 4.72
CA ALA A 162 7.84 2.67 5.62
C ALA A 162 7.51 1.27 5.11
N THR A 163 6.28 1.05 4.62
CA THR A 163 5.68 -0.29 4.55
C THR A 163 4.94 -0.65 3.26
N GLN A 164 4.47 0.32 2.44
CA GLN A 164 3.69 0.03 1.22
C GLN A 164 4.24 0.79 0.03
N TYR A 165 5.04 0.14 -0.80
CA TYR A 165 5.74 0.84 -1.87
C TYR A 165 6.11 -0.05 -3.06
N ILE A 166 6.26 0.61 -4.20
CA ILE A 166 7.02 0.13 -5.38
C ILE A 166 8.19 1.11 -5.53
N ALA A 167 9.39 0.64 -5.22
CA ALA A 167 10.58 1.48 -5.13
C ALA A 167 11.64 1.00 -6.12
N PRO A 168 11.71 1.56 -7.34
CA PRO A 168 12.89 1.35 -8.18
C PRO A 168 14.15 1.83 -7.47
N LEU A 169 14.11 3.02 -6.86
CA LEU A 169 15.20 3.54 -6.05
C LEU A 169 14.67 4.58 -5.06
N MET A 170 14.25 4.14 -3.88
CA MET A 170 13.83 5.03 -2.81
C MET A 170 15.05 5.58 -2.08
N ALA A 171 15.32 6.88 -2.22
CA ALA A 171 16.42 7.57 -1.55
C ALA A 171 16.05 9.02 -1.22
N ASN A 172 17.01 9.76 -0.66
CA ASN A 172 16.83 11.17 -0.34
C ASN A 172 16.92 12.09 -1.57
N PHE A 173 16.22 11.75 -2.66
CA PHE A 173 16.21 12.58 -3.87
C PHE A 173 15.44 13.88 -3.64
N ASP A 174 16.00 14.96 -4.17
CA ASP A 174 15.39 16.27 -4.19
C ASP A 174 15.50 16.90 -5.59
N PRO A 175 14.42 16.81 -6.38
CA PRO A 175 14.37 17.41 -7.71
C PRO A 175 14.62 18.93 -7.71
N SER A 176 14.34 19.65 -6.61
CA SER A 176 14.43 21.12 -6.55
C SER A 176 15.86 21.68 -6.73
N TYR A 177 16.89 20.85 -6.56
CA TYR A 177 18.30 21.23 -6.74
C TYR A 177 18.74 21.43 -8.20
N SER A 178 17.93 21.04 -9.18
CA SER A 178 18.22 21.30 -10.59
C SER A 178 16.98 21.72 -11.36
N LYS A 179 17.14 22.67 -12.28
CA LYS A 179 16.11 22.96 -13.28
C LYS A 179 16.00 21.90 -14.37
N GLU A 180 17.02 21.03 -14.46
CA GLU A 180 17.04 19.87 -15.36
C GLU A 180 16.38 18.64 -14.76
N SER A 181 16.17 18.62 -13.43
CA SER A 181 15.47 17.53 -12.75
C SER A 181 14.01 17.53 -13.20
N THR A 182 13.51 16.39 -13.65
CA THR A 182 12.09 16.24 -13.93
C THR A 182 11.55 14.95 -13.33
N VAL A 183 10.29 15.02 -12.90
CA VAL A 183 9.49 13.83 -12.58
C VAL A 183 8.32 13.84 -13.55
N GLN A 184 8.29 12.83 -14.40
CA GLN A 184 7.31 12.71 -15.48
C GLN A 184 6.72 11.32 -15.53
N TYR A 185 5.51 11.21 -16.06
CA TYR A 185 4.83 9.93 -16.19
C TYR A 185 4.01 9.86 -17.46
N LEU A 186 3.75 8.64 -17.92
CA LEU A 186 2.82 8.34 -19.01
C LEU A 186 1.90 7.19 -18.62
N ASP A 187 0.71 7.20 -19.21
CA ASP A 187 -0.28 6.14 -19.09
C ASP A 187 -0.96 5.94 -20.45
N ASN A 188 -0.91 4.73 -20.98
CA ASN A 188 -1.49 4.40 -22.28
C ASN A 188 -2.58 3.32 -22.25
N GLY A 189 -3.06 2.93 -21.07
CA GLY A 189 -4.07 1.87 -20.95
C GLY A 189 -3.51 0.47 -20.76
N GLU A 190 -2.26 0.23 -21.15
CA GLU A 190 -1.60 -1.09 -21.05
C GLU A 190 -0.36 -1.04 -20.14
N VAL A 191 0.34 0.09 -20.12
CA VAL A 191 1.47 0.37 -19.23
C VAL A 191 1.40 1.78 -18.67
N PHE A 192 1.73 1.89 -17.39
CA PHE A 192 1.93 3.16 -16.69
C PHE A 192 3.41 3.29 -16.32
N VAL A 193 4.05 4.41 -16.65
CA VAL A 193 5.49 4.60 -16.43
C VAL A 193 5.73 5.88 -15.66
N VAL A 194 6.64 5.84 -14.68
CA VAL A 194 7.17 7.03 -14.01
C VAL A 194 8.67 7.07 -14.23
N GLN A 195 9.17 8.23 -14.66
CA GLN A 195 10.59 8.52 -14.79
C GLN A 195 10.98 9.65 -13.84
N TRP A 196 12.00 9.40 -13.03
CA TRP A 196 12.76 10.42 -12.32
C TRP A 196 14.02 10.66 -13.12
N GLU A 197 14.14 11.85 -13.70
CA GLU A 197 15.20 12.21 -14.63
C GLU A 197 16.08 13.30 -14.03
N HIS A 198 17.40 13.09 -14.09
CA HIS A 198 18.42 13.98 -13.55
C HIS A 198 18.21 14.42 -12.08
N VAL A 199 17.50 13.61 -11.27
CA VAL A 199 17.24 13.95 -9.87
C VAL A 199 18.51 13.87 -9.04
N ARG A 200 18.69 14.79 -8.09
CA ARG A 200 19.94 14.93 -7.32
C ARG A 200 19.73 14.58 -5.86
N ILE A 201 20.83 14.30 -5.16
CA ILE A 201 20.85 14.02 -3.74
C ILE A 201 21.47 15.23 -3.01
N PRO A 202 20.82 15.76 -1.96
CA PRO A 202 21.36 16.86 -1.16
C PRO A 202 22.77 16.55 -0.63
N GLY A 203 23.68 17.50 -0.77
CA GLY A 203 25.09 17.38 -0.36
C GLY A 203 25.97 16.53 -1.30
N LYS A 204 25.41 16.01 -2.40
CA LYS A 204 26.13 15.23 -3.43
C LYS A 204 25.80 15.70 -4.84
N GLU A 205 25.41 16.97 -4.99
CA GLU A 205 24.91 17.54 -6.25
C GLU A 205 25.96 17.52 -7.37
N SER A 206 27.25 17.58 -7.02
CA SER A 206 28.38 17.57 -7.95
C SER A 206 28.61 16.22 -8.63
N VAL A 207 28.06 15.12 -8.11
CA VAL A 207 28.29 13.77 -8.64
C VAL A 207 27.47 13.52 -9.91
N GLY A 208 26.36 14.23 -10.09
CA GLY A 208 25.49 14.12 -11.26
C GLY A 208 24.04 13.83 -10.88
N GLY A 209 23.18 13.79 -11.90
CA GLY A 209 21.77 13.43 -11.75
C GLY A 209 21.56 11.92 -11.92
N PHE A 210 20.60 11.39 -11.18
CA PHE A 210 20.15 10.01 -11.31
C PHE A 210 18.95 9.99 -12.27
N THR A 211 18.94 9.02 -13.19
CA THR A 211 17.87 8.83 -14.16
C THR A 211 17.43 7.37 -14.16
N PHE A 212 16.19 7.13 -13.74
CA PHE A 212 15.61 5.79 -13.64
C PHE A 212 14.10 5.84 -13.78
N GLN A 213 13.51 4.69 -14.06
CA GLN A 213 12.08 4.56 -14.26
C GLN A 213 11.50 3.28 -13.66
N VAL A 214 10.21 3.33 -13.39
CA VAL A 214 9.36 2.17 -13.11
C VAL A 214 8.26 2.10 -14.15
N ALA A 215 8.01 0.91 -14.68
CA ALA A 215 6.84 0.63 -15.51
C ALA A 215 5.95 -0.42 -14.82
N LEU A 216 4.65 -0.13 -14.77
CA LEU A 216 3.59 -0.99 -14.26
C LEU A 216 2.77 -1.45 -15.44
N TYR A 217 2.81 -2.74 -15.76
CA TYR A 217 2.02 -3.31 -16.84
C TYR A 217 0.68 -3.78 -16.30
N LYS A 218 -0.37 -3.65 -17.10
CA LYS A 218 -1.72 -4.15 -16.79
C LYS A 218 -1.77 -5.64 -16.44
N THR A 219 -0.80 -6.41 -16.91
CA THR A 219 -0.61 -7.83 -16.56
C THR A 219 -0.14 -8.07 -15.11
N GLY A 220 0.28 -7.02 -14.40
CA GLY A 220 0.91 -7.09 -13.08
C GLY A 220 2.44 -7.19 -13.10
N THR A 221 3.05 -7.26 -14.30
CA THR A 221 4.50 -7.16 -14.43
C THR A 221 4.96 -5.77 -13.98
N ILE A 222 6.06 -5.72 -13.23
CA ILE A 222 6.71 -4.47 -12.82
C ILE A 222 8.13 -4.49 -13.35
N THR A 223 8.60 -3.39 -13.92
CA THR A 223 9.99 -3.29 -14.37
C THR A 223 10.63 -2.03 -13.80
N PHE A 224 11.86 -2.18 -13.30
CA PHE A 224 12.73 -1.07 -12.93
C PHE A 224 13.82 -0.96 -13.97
N SER A 225 14.12 0.25 -14.44
CA SER A 225 15.19 0.47 -15.42
C SER A 225 16.03 1.66 -15.01
N TYR A 226 17.34 1.49 -15.07
CA TYR A 226 18.31 2.48 -14.59
C TYR A 226 19.16 2.95 -15.76
N ARG A 227 19.10 4.24 -16.08
CA ARG A 227 19.89 4.82 -17.17
C ARG A 227 21.19 5.40 -16.62
N ASP A 228 21.06 6.35 -15.71
CA ASP A 228 22.17 7.09 -15.12
C ASP A 228 22.16 6.93 -13.60
N ILE A 229 23.17 6.26 -13.08
CA ILE A 229 23.47 5.96 -11.68
C ILE A 229 24.92 6.40 -11.45
N PRO A 230 25.17 7.72 -11.31
CA PRO A 230 26.53 8.27 -11.29
C PRO A 230 27.31 7.94 -10.02
N LEU A 231 26.63 7.47 -8.97
CA LEU A 231 27.22 7.02 -7.71
C LEU A 231 26.63 5.69 -7.30
N SER A 232 27.48 4.83 -6.74
CA SER A 232 27.04 3.54 -6.23
C SER A 232 25.97 3.68 -5.14
N VAL A 233 24.97 2.81 -5.17
CA VAL A 233 23.76 2.94 -4.35
C VAL A 233 24.04 2.73 -2.86
N ASP A 234 25.04 1.92 -2.51
CA ASP A 234 25.51 1.75 -1.13
C ASP A 234 26.04 3.05 -0.53
N VAL A 235 26.71 3.89 -1.34
CA VAL A 235 27.34 5.13 -0.88
C VAL A 235 26.31 6.22 -0.60
N ILE A 236 25.16 6.21 -1.28
CA ILE A 236 24.11 7.23 -1.09
C ILE A 236 23.19 6.94 0.10
N SER A 237 23.28 5.75 0.69
CA SER A 237 22.53 5.38 1.88
C SER A 237 23.08 6.07 3.14
N SER A 238 22.21 6.54 4.02
CA SER A 238 22.56 7.12 5.32
C SER A 238 21.68 6.59 6.45
N ALA A 239 22.09 6.77 7.70
CA ALA A 239 21.29 6.37 8.86
C ALA A 239 19.94 7.12 8.94
N GLU A 240 19.91 8.38 8.50
CA GLU A 240 18.69 9.20 8.48
C GLU A 240 17.79 8.86 7.29
N HIS A 241 18.39 8.47 6.16
CA HIS A 241 17.72 8.20 4.90
C HIS A 241 18.28 6.92 4.26
N PRO A 242 17.91 5.73 4.78
CA PRO A 242 18.34 4.47 4.20
C PRO A 242 17.70 4.27 2.83
N VAL A 243 18.49 3.78 1.88
CA VAL A 243 17.99 3.44 0.55
C VAL A 243 17.15 2.16 0.61
N LYS A 244 16.07 2.13 -0.16
CA LYS A 244 15.29 0.91 -0.42
C LYS A 244 15.11 0.71 -1.93
N ALA A 245 15.23 -0.52 -2.40
CA ALA A 245 14.90 -0.90 -3.75
C ALA A 245 14.12 -2.22 -3.73
N GLY A 246 12.93 -2.25 -4.33
CA GLY A 246 12.05 -3.41 -4.35
C GLY A 246 10.58 -3.09 -4.12
N LEU A 247 9.85 -4.07 -3.58
CA LEU A 247 8.39 -4.03 -3.40
C LEU A 247 8.06 -4.29 -1.94
N SER A 248 7.07 -3.60 -1.39
CA SER A 248 6.52 -3.95 -0.07
C SER A 248 5.02 -3.72 -0.01
N ASP A 249 4.35 -4.58 0.75
CA ASP A 249 2.96 -4.35 1.11
C ASP A 249 2.64 -4.72 2.57
N ALA A 250 1.58 -4.09 3.07
CA ALA A 250 1.19 -4.13 4.47
C ALA A 250 -0.33 -4.00 4.61
N PHE A 251 -0.85 -4.43 5.76
CA PHE A 251 -2.23 -4.16 6.16
C PHE A 251 -2.25 -3.35 7.46
N MET A 252 -3.36 -2.65 7.70
CA MET A 252 -3.59 -1.86 8.90
C MET A 252 -4.60 -2.54 9.80
N VAL A 253 -4.31 -2.59 11.10
CA VAL A 253 -5.21 -3.14 12.12
C VAL A 253 -5.46 -2.06 13.16
N MET A 254 -6.70 -1.95 13.60
CA MET A 254 -7.05 -1.05 14.70
C MET A 254 -6.73 -1.75 16.02
N SER A 255 -5.83 -1.19 16.81
CA SER A 255 -5.55 -1.69 18.16
C SER A 255 -6.68 -1.25 19.11
N PRO A 256 -7.36 -2.17 19.81
CA PRO A 256 -8.30 -1.78 20.86
C PRO A 256 -7.51 -1.11 22.00
N SER A 257 -7.80 0.16 22.25
CA SER A 257 -7.15 0.98 23.27
C SER A 257 -7.14 0.29 24.64
N SER A 258 -5.95 -0.03 25.16
CA SER A 258 -5.79 -0.46 26.55
C SER A 258 -5.97 0.74 27.48
N GLN A 259 -7.16 0.90 28.04
CA GLN A 259 -7.43 1.63 29.28
C GLN A 259 -6.70 2.98 29.50
N SER A 260 -6.96 3.96 28.65
CA SER A 260 -6.90 5.40 28.98
C SER A 260 -7.48 6.18 27.79
N ALA A 261 -7.82 7.45 27.99
CA ALA A 261 -8.48 8.32 27.02
C ALA A 261 -7.59 8.73 25.82
N ASP A 262 -6.87 7.77 25.22
CA ASP A 262 -6.10 7.93 24.00
C ASP A 262 -6.88 7.44 22.77
N LEU A 263 -6.73 8.18 21.68
CA LEU A 263 -7.34 7.89 20.38
C LEU A 263 -6.97 6.47 19.90
N PRO A 264 -7.84 5.78 19.14
CA PRO A 264 -7.55 4.47 18.59
C PRO A 264 -6.23 4.50 17.80
N GLN A 265 -5.28 3.64 18.18
CA GLN A 265 -3.99 3.50 17.52
C GLN A 265 -4.12 2.56 16.32
N GLN A 266 -3.68 3.01 15.16
CA GLN A 266 -3.56 2.17 13.97
C GLN A 266 -2.17 1.56 13.95
N MET A 267 -2.10 0.23 13.82
CA MET A 267 -0.85 -0.50 13.68
C MET A 267 -0.72 -0.99 12.24
N ILE A 268 0.44 -0.72 11.65
CA ILE A 268 0.77 -1.19 10.30
C ILE A 268 1.61 -2.45 10.40
N TYR A 269 1.17 -3.49 9.70
CA TYR A 269 1.83 -4.78 9.64
C TYR A 269 2.28 -5.09 8.22
N GLU A 270 3.59 -5.02 8.00
CA GLU A 270 4.22 -5.49 6.77
C GLU A 270 4.17 -7.01 6.74
N TYR A 271 3.57 -7.57 5.68
CA TYR A 271 3.43 -9.02 5.54
C TYR A 271 4.35 -9.61 4.47
N HIS A 272 4.82 -8.79 3.53
CA HIS A 272 5.77 -9.24 2.52
C HIS A 272 6.59 -8.09 1.96
N ARG A 273 7.87 -8.38 1.72
CA ARG A 273 8.81 -7.46 1.08
C ARG A 273 9.71 -8.23 0.11
N VAL A 274 9.99 -7.62 -1.04
CA VAL A 274 11.07 -8.00 -1.94
C VAL A 274 12.14 -6.93 -1.85
N GLU A 275 13.36 -7.30 -1.50
CA GLU A 275 14.51 -6.39 -1.45
C GLU A 275 15.48 -6.76 -2.57
N ILE A 276 15.83 -5.79 -3.40
CA ILE A 276 16.85 -5.94 -4.44
C ILE A 276 18.21 -5.63 -3.81
N ASP A 277 19.22 -6.45 -4.13
CA ASP A 277 20.61 -6.14 -3.84
C ASP A 277 21.04 -4.84 -4.56
N VAL A 278 21.17 -3.76 -3.79
CA VAL A 278 21.50 -2.43 -4.27
C VAL A 278 22.85 -2.36 -5.00
N THR A 279 23.77 -3.30 -4.74
CA THR A 279 25.07 -3.35 -5.44
C THR A 279 24.93 -3.75 -6.91
N LYS A 280 23.79 -4.33 -7.29
CA LYS A 280 23.47 -4.72 -8.66
C LYS A 280 22.80 -3.60 -9.46
N ILE A 281 22.40 -2.51 -8.81
CA ILE A 281 21.81 -1.34 -9.46
C ILE A 281 22.93 -0.49 -10.03
N THR A 282 23.16 -0.62 -11.33
CA THR A 282 24.21 0.08 -12.09
C THR A 282 23.64 0.75 -13.34
N ASN A 283 24.47 1.54 -14.03
CA ASN A 283 24.09 2.12 -15.32
C ASN A 283 23.63 1.05 -16.30
N TYR A 284 22.55 1.33 -17.03
CA TYR A 284 21.97 0.45 -18.04
C TYR A 284 21.52 -0.92 -17.51
N SER A 285 21.25 -1.04 -16.22
CA SER A 285 20.69 -2.25 -15.61
C SER A 285 19.15 -2.17 -15.53
N ALA A 286 18.51 -3.32 -15.34
CA ALA A 286 17.06 -3.41 -15.15
C ALA A 286 16.66 -4.58 -14.25
N VAL A 287 15.48 -4.48 -13.63
CA VAL A 287 14.86 -5.55 -12.85
C VAL A 287 13.45 -5.78 -13.38
N GLU A 288 13.04 -7.04 -13.51
CA GLU A 288 11.70 -7.42 -13.93
C GLU A 288 11.06 -8.31 -12.86
N PHE A 289 9.87 -7.95 -12.42
CA PHE A 289 9.04 -8.71 -11.48
C PHE A 289 7.85 -9.30 -12.23
N THR A 290 7.64 -10.59 -12.06
CA THR A 290 6.50 -11.32 -12.61
C THR A 290 5.55 -11.69 -11.47
N PRO A 291 4.27 -11.28 -11.52
CA PRO A 291 3.30 -11.60 -10.49
C PRO A 291 3.01 -13.09 -10.46
N LEU A 292 2.73 -13.61 -9.27
CA LEU A 292 2.33 -15.01 -9.06
C LEU A 292 0.85 -15.11 -8.69
N PRO A 293 0.20 -16.26 -8.96
CA PRO A 293 -1.17 -16.49 -8.51
C PRO A 293 -1.29 -16.36 -6.99
N THR A 294 -2.32 -15.66 -6.52
CA THR A 294 -2.64 -15.53 -5.09
C THR A 294 -4.07 -15.99 -4.83
N CYS A 295 -4.39 -16.29 -3.58
CA CYS A 295 -5.75 -16.71 -3.20
C CYS A 295 -6.81 -15.68 -3.61
N LEU A 296 -6.50 -14.40 -3.48
CA LEU A 296 -7.41 -13.28 -3.79
C LEU A 296 -7.88 -13.23 -5.25
N LEU A 297 -7.16 -13.89 -6.17
CA LEU A 297 -7.53 -13.93 -7.58
C LEU A 297 -8.63 -14.96 -7.88
N HIS A 298 -8.93 -15.87 -6.95
CA HIS A 298 -10.01 -16.84 -7.09
C HIS A 298 -11.35 -16.22 -6.69
N ASP A 299 -12.30 -16.21 -7.63
CA ASP A 299 -13.60 -15.52 -7.50
C ASP A 299 -14.75 -16.44 -7.04
N SER A 300 -14.46 -17.71 -6.76
CA SER A 300 -15.45 -18.69 -6.29
C SER A 300 -14.88 -19.67 -5.28
N CYS A 301 -15.77 -20.24 -4.45
CA CYS A 301 -15.45 -21.26 -3.46
C CYS A 301 -14.74 -22.47 -4.09
N GLU A 302 -15.26 -22.94 -5.24
CA GLU A 302 -14.69 -24.08 -5.96
C GLU A 302 -13.26 -23.79 -6.41
N LEU A 303 -13.02 -22.65 -7.08
CA LEU A 303 -11.67 -22.29 -7.54
C LEU A 303 -10.71 -22.07 -6.37
N CYS A 304 -11.19 -21.42 -5.29
CA CYS A 304 -10.39 -21.15 -4.10
C CYS A 304 -9.85 -22.43 -3.44
N LEU A 305 -10.70 -23.45 -3.30
CA LEU A 305 -10.36 -24.69 -2.60
C LEU A 305 -9.72 -25.75 -3.51
N SER A 306 -9.95 -25.69 -4.83
CA SER A 306 -9.40 -26.67 -5.77
C SER A 306 -8.10 -26.24 -6.45
N ALA A 307 -7.68 -24.98 -6.29
CA ALA A 307 -6.49 -24.45 -6.95
C ALA A 307 -5.20 -25.12 -6.48
N SER A 308 -4.51 -25.78 -7.41
CA SER A 308 -3.20 -26.42 -7.14
C SER A 308 -2.03 -25.43 -7.08
N GLN A 309 -2.20 -24.21 -7.59
CA GLN A 309 -1.14 -23.21 -7.74
C GLN A 309 -0.99 -22.31 -6.50
N THR A 310 -1.97 -22.33 -5.59
CA THR A 310 -2.01 -21.50 -4.39
C THR A 310 -2.21 -22.40 -3.18
N SER A 311 -1.48 -22.20 -2.09
CA SER A 311 -1.57 -23.02 -0.87
C SER A 311 -2.06 -22.20 0.31
N GLY A 312 -2.80 -22.84 1.23
CA GLY A 312 -3.31 -22.19 2.44
C GLY A 312 -4.50 -21.24 2.22
N CYS A 313 -5.15 -21.30 1.07
CA CYS A 313 -6.34 -20.50 0.80
C CYS A 313 -7.56 -21.04 1.55
N SER A 314 -8.39 -20.13 2.05
CA SER A 314 -9.71 -20.39 2.62
C SER A 314 -10.74 -19.51 1.95
N TRP A 315 -11.99 -19.98 1.85
CA TRP A 315 -13.11 -19.21 1.31
C TRP A 315 -13.98 -18.66 2.43
N CYS A 316 -14.25 -17.36 2.41
CA CYS A 316 -15.23 -16.73 3.30
C CYS A 316 -16.56 -16.54 2.56
N HIS A 317 -17.60 -17.29 2.94
CA HIS A 317 -18.94 -17.16 2.35
C HIS A 317 -19.63 -15.83 2.65
N VAL A 318 -19.26 -15.14 3.73
CA VAL A 318 -19.85 -13.84 4.06
C VAL A 318 -19.26 -12.74 3.19
N LEU A 319 -17.93 -12.75 3.03
CA LEU A 319 -17.20 -11.79 2.20
C LEU A 319 -17.22 -12.15 0.70
N GLN A 320 -17.64 -13.37 0.36
CA GLN A 320 -17.54 -13.95 -0.99
C GLN A 320 -16.11 -13.79 -1.55
N ARG A 321 -15.12 -14.19 -0.74
CA ARG A 321 -13.70 -13.90 -1.00
C ARG A 321 -12.82 -15.07 -0.62
N CYS A 322 -11.84 -15.36 -1.47
CA CYS A 322 -10.77 -16.30 -1.19
C CYS A 322 -9.57 -15.55 -0.59
N SER A 323 -9.01 -16.02 0.53
CA SER A 323 -7.80 -15.43 1.11
C SER A 323 -7.02 -16.47 1.91
N ASP A 324 -5.72 -16.25 2.08
CA ASP A 324 -4.87 -16.96 3.04
C ASP A 324 -4.77 -16.23 4.40
N GLY A 325 -5.59 -15.17 4.59
CA GLY A 325 -5.63 -14.35 5.78
C GLY A 325 -4.49 -13.33 5.89
N MET A 326 -3.66 -13.18 4.85
CA MET A 326 -2.51 -12.27 4.81
C MET A 326 -2.60 -11.33 3.61
N ASP A 327 -3.56 -10.40 3.69
CA ASP A 327 -3.80 -9.36 2.69
C ASP A 327 -4.26 -8.03 3.28
N ARG A 328 -4.42 -7.00 2.45
CA ARG A 328 -4.84 -5.64 2.87
C ARG A 328 -6.16 -5.61 3.64
N HIS A 329 -7.06 -6.55 3.39
CA HIS A 329 -8.37 -6.64 4.03
C HIS A 329 -8.37 -7.56 5.25
N ARG A 330 -7.20 -7.85 5.83
CA ARG A 330 -7.10 -8.75 6.98
C ARG A 330 -7.95 -8.34 8.17
N GLN A 331 -8.16 -7.05 8.42
CA GLN A 331 -9.06 -6.61 9.49
C GLN A 331 -10.50 -7.13 9.24
N GLU A 332 -11.03 -6.93 8.03
CA GLU A 332 -12.35 -7.47 7.66
C GLU A 332 -12.36 -9.00 7.81
N TRP A 333 -11.31 -9.66 7.34
CA TRP A 333 -11.18 -11.12 7.44
C TRP A 333 -11.27 -11.60 8.89
N LEU A 334 -10.55 -10.95 9.82
CA LEU A 334 -10.58 -11.26 11.25
C LEU A 334 -11.93 -10.96 11.90
N ASP A 335 -12.55 -9.83 11.54
CA ASP A 335 -13.84 -9.44 12.12
C ASP A 335 -14.92 -10.48 11.82
N TYR A 336 -14.91 -11.05 10.61
CA TYR A 336 -15.87 -12.09 10.21
C TYR A 336 -15.52 -13.49 10.71
N ASP A 337 -14.23 -13.83 10.84
CA ASP A 337 -13.82 -15.10 11.45
C ASP A 337 -14.22 -15.15 12.94
N LEU A 338 -14.11 -14.02 13.64
CA LEU A 338 -14.58 -13.86 15.02
C LEU A 338 -16.11 -13.95 15.13
N LEU A 339 -16.85 -13.38 14.16
CA LEU A 339 -18.31 -13.48 14.07
C LEU A 339 -18.78 -14.92 13.84
N LEU A 340 -18.09 -15.69 13.00
CA LEU A 340 -18.39 -17.11 12.77
C LEU A 340 -18.16 -17.96 14.04
N LEU A 341 -17.10 -17.67 14.80
CA LEU A 341 -16.87 -18.30 16.10
C LEU A 341 -17.94 -17.91 17.13
N LEU A 342 -18.33 -16.64 17.20
CA LEU A 342 -19.39 -16.18 18.10
C LEU A 342 -20.74 -16.81 17.74
N ASP A 343 -21.10 -16.88 16.45
CA ASP A 343 -22.29 -17.59 15.98
C ASP A 343 -22.23 -19.09 16.29
N ALA A 344 -21.08 -19.73 16.13
CA ALA A 344 -20.90 -21.13 16.52
C ALA A 344 -21.06 -21.34 18.03
N PHE A 345 -20.54 -20.42 18.86
CA PHE A 345 -20.74 -20.43 20.31
C PHE A 345 -22.21 -20.16 20.70
N GLN A 346 -22.90 -19.27 19.98
CA GLN A 346 -24.30 -18.94 20.22
C GLN A 346 -25.22 -20.11 19.81
N ARG A 347 -24.93 -20.78 18.69
CA ARG A 347 -25.61 -22.03 18.28
C ARG A 347 -25.34 -23.19 19.24
N ARG A 348 -24.11 -23.31 19.78
CA ARG A 348 -23.81 -24.31 20.84
C ARG A 348 -24.52 -24.01 22.16
N LYS A 349 -24.76 -22.75 22.51
CA LYS A 349 -25.57 -22.38 23.69
C LYS A 349 -27.04 -22.81 23.56
N SER A 350 -27.58 -22.97 22.35
CA SER A 350 -28.94 -23.44 22.11
C SER A 350 -29.13 -24.96 22.30
N TYR A 351 -28.05 -25.73 22.44
CA TYR A 351 -28.06 -27.20 22.49
C TYR A 351 -27.59 -27.78 23.84
N TRP A 352 -27.79 -27.07 24.95
CA TRP A 352 -27.63 -27.65 26.29
C TRP A 352 -28.95 -28.26 26.76
N PRO A 353 -29.04 -29.58 27.02
CA PRO A 353 -30.22 -30.14 27.66
C PRO A 353 -30.33 -29.56 29.07
N SER A 354 -31.52 -29.06 29.41
CA SER A 354 -31.81 -28.47 30.72
C SER A 354 -31.72 -29.56 31.80
N LEU A 355 -30.58 -29.63 32.51
CA LEU A 355 -30.43 -30.49 33.68
C LEU A 355 -31.24 -29.90 34.84
N LYS A 356 -32.40 -30.51 35.13
CA LYS A 356 -33.15 -30.27 36.37
C LYS A 356 -32.44 -31.00 37.50
N PHE A 357 -31.87 -30.26 38.43
CA PHE A 357 -31.30 -30.83 39.65
C PHE A 357 -32.41 -31.02 40.71
N GLN A 358 -32.61 -32.26 41.12
CA GLN A 358 -33.41 -32.61 42.30
C GLN A 358 -32.47 -32.68 43.51
N LYS A 359 -32.82 -31.94 44.56
CA LYS A 359 -31.99 -31.76 45.76
C LYS A 359 -32.06 -33.02 46.63
N GLN A 360 -30.92 -33.69 46.84
CA GLN A 360 -30.73 -34.59 47.97
C GLN A 360 -29.29 -34.48 48.50
N GLU A 361 -29.17 -34.50 49.82
CA GLU A 361 -28.00 -34.08 50.59
C GLU A 361 -26.81 -35.06 50.60
N SER A 362 -25.64 -34.46 50.82
CA SER A 362 -24.38 -35.00 51.36
C SER A 362 -23.40 -35.72 50.41
N GLY A 363 -22.20 -35.14 50.32
CA GLY A 363 -20.97 -35.83 49.91
C GLY A 363 -20.42 -35.42 48.54
N TYR A 364 -19.43 -34.53 48.51
CA TYR A 364 -18.60 -34.29 47.34
C TYR A 364 -17.66 -35.48 47.09
N THR A 365 -17.55 -35.94 45.85
CA THR A 365 -16.35 -36.58 45.29
C THR A 365 -16.23 -36.21 43.81
N GLU A 366 -15.10 -35.61 43.45
CA GLU A 366 -14.69 -35.38 42.06
C GLU A 366 -14.44 -36.71 41.36
N VAL A 367 -14.81 -36.80 40.08
CA VAL A 367 -14.32 -37.82 39.16
C VAL A 367 -13.65 -37.09 38.01
N GLU A 368 -12.33 -37.27 37.89
CA GLU A 368 -11.49 -36.74 36.82
C GLU A 368 -12.04 -37.15 35.44
N GLY A 369 -12.41 -36.16 34.63
CA GLY A 369 -12.66 -36.32 33.21
C GLY A 369 -11.44 -35.82 32.43
N GLY A 370 -10.69 -36.74 31.85
CA GLY A 370 -9.50 -36.45 31.03
C GLY A 370 -9.79 -35.41 29.95
N GLY A 371 -9.11 -34.27 30.04
CA GLY A 371 -9.12 -33.23 29.03
C GLY A 371 -8.25 -33.66 27.84
N HIS A 372 -8.90 -34.03 26.74
CA HIS A 372 -8.30 -33.88 25.42
C HIS A 372 -8.66 -32.49 24.92
N GLU A 373 -7.66 -31.60 24.92
CA GLU A 373 -7.69 -30.33 24.22
C GLU A 373 -7.83 -30.63 22.72
N LYS A 374 -9.04 -30.47 22.18
CA LYS A 374 -9.27 -30.49 20.73
C LYS A 374 -9.03 -29.09 20.22
N ASP A 375 -7.89 -28.89 19.57
CA ASP A 375 -7.71 -27.82 18.59
C ASP A 375 -8.93 -27.83 17.65
N SER A 376 -9.77 -26.81 17.79
CA SER A 376 -10.97 -26.65 16.99
C SER A 376 -10.57 -25.90 15.72
N ILE A 377 -10.05 -26.65 14.74
CA ILE A 377 -10.05 -26.19 13.36
C ILE A 377 -11.53 -26.10 12.96
N VAL A 378 -11.98 -24.89 12.60
CA VAL A 378 -13.27 -24.72 11.93
C VAL A 378 -13.16 -25.45 10.60
N GLU A 379 -13.80 -26.62 10.49
CA GLU A 379 -13.95 -27.28 9.20
C GLU A 379 -14.71 -26.32 8.27
N ALA A 380 -14.07 -25.97 7.16
CA ALA A 380 -14.73 -25.33 6.03
C ALA A 380 -15.91 -26.23 5.62
N GLY A 381 -17.13 -25.71 5.72
CA GLY A 381 -18.28 -26.39 5.15
C GLY A 381 -18.07 -26.62 3.64
N PRO A 382 -18.70 -27.64 3.04
CA PRO A 382 -18.63 -27.80 1.59
C PRO A 382 -19.22 -26.55 0.92
N CYS A 383 -18.61 -26.14 -0.20
CA CYS A 383 -19.34 -25.40 -1.22
C CYS A 383 -20.63 -26.20 -1.56
#